data_AF-A0A9X1LJY7-F1
#
_entry.id   AF-A0A9X1LJY7-F1
#
_cell.length_a   1.000
_cell.length_b   1.000
_cell.length_c   1.000
_cell.angle_alpha   90.00
_cell.angle_beta   90.00
_cell.angle_gamma   90.00
#
_symmetry.space_group_name_H-M   'P 1'
#
loop_
_entity.id
_entity.type
_entity.pdbx_description
1 polymer ?
#
loop_
_entity_poly.entity_id
_entity_poly.type
_entity_poly.pdbx_seq_one_letter_code
_entity_poly.pdbx_strand_id
1 'polypeptide(L)'
;MTFLKSVFPKYTTTPTCFRGLFSSPKFKLFLVALIITGFTSCNPIALVNPDTYGEKWENTYLWFKPGDMNTIYISDNGDPETAEPIPNDSEYLIEWAKKGEVYELKITSYYQDIDFAWFTGYDAENASEEIPWIQNGNTIELQSSRLLPAEDGAYQVSISDDLEN
;
A
#
# COMPACT_ATOMS: atom_id res chain seq x y z
N MET A 1 -17.53 -50.21 34.13
CA MET A 1 -17.21 -49.47 32.90
C MET A 1 -15.82 -49.86 32.45
N THR A 2 -15.79 -50.57 31.33
CA THR A 2 -14.62 -51.06 30.62
C THR A 2 -13.98 -49.89 29.90
N PHE A 3 -12.68 -49.67 30.07
CA PHE A 3 -11.89 -48.93 29.08
C PHE A 3 -10.70 -49.77 28.65
N LEU A 4 -10.57 -49.83 27.34
CA LEU A 4 -9.82 -50.79 26.55
C LEU A 4 -8.30 -50.66 26.71
N LYS A 5 -7.67 -51.82 26.61
CA LYS A 5 -6.25 -52.08 26.47
C LYS A 5 -5.64 -51.41 25.23
N SER A 6 -4.30 -51.37 25.30
CA SER A 6 -3.31 -51.36 24.20
C SER A 6 -2.87 -49.95 23.78
N VAL A 7 -1.63 -49.68 23.40
CA VAL A 7 -0.45 -50.46 22.99
C VAL A 7 0.76 -49.60 23.46
N PHE A 8 1.77 -50.10 24.16
CA PHE A 8 3.14 -50.31 23.66
C PHE A 8 4.06 -50.74 24.84
N PRO A 9 5.06 -51.60 24.63
CA PRO A 9 5.97 -52.06 25.67
C PRO A 9 7.15 -51.09 25.91
N LYS A 10 7.61 -51.08 27.17
CA LYS A 10 8.87 -50.53 27.68
C LYS A 10 10.06 -50.81 26.76
N TYR A 11 10.88 -49.79 26.48
CA TYR A 11 12.35 -49.89 26.55
C TYR A 11 12.95 -48.57 27.08
N THR A 12 13.83 -48.74 28.06
CA THR A 12 14.66 -47.76 28.75
C THR A 12 15.80 -47.24 27.87
N THR A 13 16.04 -45.92 27.85
CA THR A 13 17.38 -45.34 27.66
C THR A 13 17.36 -43.85 28.03
N THR A 14 18.08 -43.49 29.08
CA THR A 14 18.60 -42.14 29.29
C THR A 14 19.63 -41.81 28.21
N PRO A 15 19.68 -40.56 27.71
CA PRO A 15 20.93 -40.02 27.19
C PRO A 15 21.36 -38.83 28.03
N THR A 16 22.23 -39.12 29.01
CA THR A 16 23.14 -38.14 29.59
C THR A 16 24.22 -37.83 28.55
N CYS A 17 23.96 -36.96 27.56
CA CYS A 17 25.06 -36.42 26.74
C CYS A 17 24.67 -35.20 25.91
N PHE A 18 24.38 -34.05 26.52
CA PHE A 18 24.32 -32.77 25.75
C PHE A 18 24.78 -31.54 26.55
N ARG A 19 25.64 -31.71 27.56
CA ARG A 19 26.17 -30.57 28.34
C ARG A 19 27.49 -29.98 27.83
N GLY A 20 28.04 -30.48 26.72
CA GLY A 20 29.40 -30.13 26.27
C GLY A 20 29.53 -29.37 24.95
N LEU A 21 28.46 -29.16 24.17
CA LEU A 21 28.61 -28.58 22.82
C LEU A 21 28.69 -27.05 22.78
N PHE A 22 28.14 -26.34 23.77
CA PHE A 22 28.04 -24.88 23.73
C PHE A 22 29.26 -24.11 24.27
N SER A 23 30.28 -24.80 24.82
CA SER A 23 31.42 -24.14 25.49
C SER A 23 32.71 -24.12 24.67
N SER A 24 32.76 -24.73 23.48
CA SER A 24 33.96 -24.70 22.65
C SER A 24 34.02 -23.45 21.75
N PRO A 25 35.18 -22.77 21.64
CA PRO A 25 35.32 -21.55 20.83
C PRO A 25 35.05 -21.81 19.34
N LYS A 26 35.20 -23.05 18.87
CA LYS A 26 34.91 -23.47 17.50
C LYS A 26 33.41 -23.48 17.19
N PHE A 27 32.56 -23.81 18.17
CA PHE A 27 31.09 -23.80 17.99
C PHE A 27 30.53 -22.37 17.99
N LYS A 28 31.10 -21.45 18.79
CA LYS A 28 30.76 -20.02 18.74
C LYS A 28 31.10 -19.40 17.38
N LEU A 29 32.23 -19.79 16.78
CA LEU A 29 32.66 -19.30 15.46
C LEU A 29 31.70 -19.76 14.34
N PHE A 30 31.18 -20.98 14.44
CA PHE A 30 30.17 -21.50 13.51
C PHE A 30 28.85 -20.73 13.62
N LEU A 31 28.43 -20.39 14.84
CA LEU A 31 27.20 -19.64 15.10
C LEU A 31 27.30 -18.18 14.61
N VAL A 32 28.48 -17.55 14.76
CA VAL A 32 28.76 -16.22 14.21
C VAL A 32 28.82 -16.24 12.69
N ALA A 33 29.44 -17.25 12.08
CA ALA A 33 29.46 -17.40 10.62
C ALA A 33 28.05 -17.57 10.05
N LEU A 34 27.17 -18.32 10.73
CA LEU A 34 25.78 -18.55 10.32
C LEU A 34 24.93 -17.28 10.43
N ILE A 35 25.18 -16.45 11.46
CA ILE A 35 24.59 -15.11 11.58
C ILE A 35 25.08 -14.19 10.45
N ILE A 36 26.39 -14.15 10.16
CA ILE A 36 26.96 -13.30 9.12
C ILE A 36 26.46 -13.70 7.73
N THR A 37 26.35 -15.00 7.42
CA THR A 37 25.74 -15.46 6.17
C THR A 37 24.23 -15.22 6.11
N GLY A 38 23.55 -15.18 7.26
CA GLY A 38 22.11 -14.88 7.35
C GLY A 38 21.75 -13.43 6.99
N PHE A 39 22.71 -12.50 7.04
CA PHE A 39 22.53 -11.10 6.62
C PHE A 39 22.99 -10.82 5.18
N THR A 40 23.47 -11.83 4.44
CA THR A 40 23.89 -11.64 3.04
C THR A 40 22.75 -11.61 2.02
N SER A 41 21.49 -11.71 2.46
CA SER A 41 20.32 -11.53 1.59
C SER A 41 19.85 -10.07 1.45
N CYS A 42 20.42 -9.11 2.21
CA CYS A 42 20.25 -7.69 1.90
C CYS A 42 21.13 -7.37 0.69
N ASN A 43 20.61 -7.64 -0.50
CA ASN A 43 21.24 -7.27 -1.75
C ASN A 43 21.36 -5.73 -1.79
N PRO A 44 22.56 -5.13 -1.65
CA PRO A 44 22.70 -3.67 -1.60
C PRO A 44 22.36 -3.02 -2.94
N ILE A 45 22.24 -3.81 -4.02
CA ILE A 45 21.76 -3.39 -5.32
C ILE A 45 20.28 -2.95 -5.29
N ALA A 46 19.47 -3.48 -4.35
CA ALA A 46 18.08 -3.06 -4.17
C ALA A 46 17.94 -1.62 -3.66
N LEU A 47 19.00 -1.02 -3.10
CA LEU A 47 19.01 0.37 -2.62
C LEU A 47 19.42 1.39 -3.69
N VAL A 48 19.92 0.94 -4.86
CA VAL A 48 20.60 1.81 -5.83
C VAL A 48 19.90 1.86 -7.18
N ASN A 49 18.85 1.07 -7.38
CA ASN A 49 18.09 1.10 -8.64
C ASN A 49 16.57 1.20 -8.40
N PRO A 50 15.99 2.42 -8.47
CA PRO A 50 14.56 2.62 -8.31
C PRO A 50 13.73 1.88 -9.37
N ASP A 51 14.34 1.50 -10.51
CA ASP A 51 13.70 0.68 -11.54
C ASP A 51 13.60 -0.81 -11.18
N THR A 52 14.18 -1.23 -10.05
CA THR A 52 14.13 -2.63 -9.55
C THR A 52 13.30 -2.81 -8.29
N TYR A 53 12.74 -1.73 -7.74
CA TYR A 53 11.60 -1.86 -6.84
C TYR A 53 10.44 -2.43 -7.64
N GLY A 54 9.65 -3.31 -7.00
CA GLY A 54 8.60 -4.13 -7.61
C GLY A 54 7.67 -3.34 -8.53
N GLU A 55 6.97 -4.08 -9.39
CA GLU A 55 5.96 -3.60 -10.34
C GLU A 55 5.43 -2.21 -9.94
N LYS A 56 5.75 -1.21 -10.77
CA LYS A 56 5.23 0.14 -10.56
C LYS A 56 3.73 -0.01 -10.42
N TRP A 57 3.21 0.43 -9.28
CA TRP A 57 1.80 0.31 -8.97
C TRP A 57 1.04 0.95 -10.13
N GLU A 58 0.14 0.21 -10.76
CA GLU A 58 -0.66 0.75 -11.85
C GLU A 58 -1.59 1.81 -11.24
N ASN A 59 -1.26 3.08 -11.53
CA ASN A 59 -2.01 4.22 -11.03
C ASN A 59 -2.87 4.77 -12.15
N THR A 60 -4.15 4.99 -11.84
CA THR A 60 -5.03 5.77 -12.70
C THR A 60 -5.03 7.20 -12.20
N TYR A 61 -4.77 8.16 -13.10
CA TYR A 61 -4.80 9.58 -12.76
C TYR A 61 -6.08 10.21 -13.27
N LEU A 62 -6.93 10.61 -12.33
CA LEU A 62 -8.20 11.27 -12.59
C LEU A 62 -8.03 12.78 -12.47
N TRP A 63 -8.49 13.51 -13.47
CA TRP A 63 -8.49 14.97 -13.49
C TRP A 63 -9.92 15.48 -13.53
N PHE A 64 -10.22 16.45 -12.67
CA PHE A 64 -11.55 17.05 -12.63
C PHE A 64 -11.50 18.55 -12.38
N LYS A 65 -12.51 19.25 -12.89
CA LYS A 65 -12.69 20.68 -12.66
C LYS A 65 -13.89 20.86 -11.74
N PRO A 66 -13.74 21.43 -10.54
CA PRO A 66 -14.87 21.64 -9.61
C PRO A 66 -16.11 22.33 -10.20
N GLY A 67 -15.95 23.14 -11.25
CA GLY A 67 -17.04 23.82 -11.95
C GLY A 67 -17.69 23.02 -13.08
N ASP A 68 -17.11 21.89 -13.47
CA ASP A 68 -17.61 21.00 -14.52
C ASP A 68 -17.42 19.54 -14.09
N MET A 69 -18.42 19.00 -13.41
CA MET A 69 -18.44 17.63 -12.91
C MET A 69 -19.14 16.65 -13.86
N ASN A 70 -19.49 17.06 -15.09
CA ASN A 70 -20.12 16.15 -16.06
C ASN A 70 -19.08 15.26 -16.77
N THR A 71 -17.84 15.74 -16.84
CA THR A 71 -16.74 15.09 -17.54
C THR A 71 -15.51 15.14 -16.66
N ILE A 72 -14.86 13.99 -16.49
CA ILE A 72 -13.54 13.87 -15.89
C ILE A 72 -12.57 13.42 -16.98
N TYR A 73 -11.27 13.54 -16.73
CA TYR A 73 -10.25 13.13 -17.68
C TYR A 73 -9.36 12.08 -17.03
N ILE A 74 -8.97 11.06 -17.79
CA ILE A 74 -8.17 9.94 -17.29
C ILE A 74 -6.87 9.84 -18.08
N SER A 75 -5.76 9.65 -17.37
CA SER A 75 -4.45 9.36 -17.96
C SER A 75 -3.76 8.27 -17.15
N ASP A 76 -2.98 7.39 -17.80
CA ASP A 76 -2.25 6.30 -17.12
C ASP A 76 -0.87 6.75 -16.59
N ASN A 77 -0.36 7.89 -17.06
CA ASN A 77 0.99 8.37 -16.78
C ASN A 77 1.02 9.68 -15.97
N GLY A 78 -0.14 10.20 -15.57
CA GLY A 78 -0.27 11.45 -14.85
C GLY A 78 0.06 12.69 -15.68
N ASP A 79 0.14 12.57 -17.01
CA ASP A 79 0.32 13.70 -17.93
C ASP A 79 -1.06 14.23 -18.35
N PRO A 80 -1.38 15.50 -18.08
CA PRO A 80 -2.66 16.07 -18.48
C PRO A 80 -2.84 16.14 -20.01
N GLU A 81 -1.76 16.15 -20.81
CA GLU A 81 -1.85 16.21 -22.27
C GLU A 81 -2.32 14.88 -22.89
N THR A 82 -2.10 13.77 -22.21
CA THR A 82 -2.55 12.43 -22.64
C THR A 82 -3.91 12.07 -22.05
N ALA A 83 -4.49 12.93 -21.21
CA ALA A 83 -5.72 12.63 -20.51
C ALA A 83 -6.93 12.65 -21.45
N GLU A 84 -7.69 11.56 -21.48
CA GLU A 84 -8.88 11.43 -22.32
C GLU A 84 -10.15 11.75 -21.52
N PRO A 85 -11.10 12.52 -22.09
CA PRO A 85 -12.35 12.84 -21.42
C PRO A 85 -13.28 11.63 -21.39
N ILE A 86 -13.81 11.34 -20.21
CA ILE A 86 -14.88 10.36 -20.02
C ILE A 86 -16.06 10.97 -19.25
N PRO A 87 -17.29 10.47 -19.42
CA PRO A 87 -18.40 10.86 -18.57
C PRO A 87 -18.08 10.58 -17.10
N ASN A 88 -18.34 11.55 -16.23
CA ASN A 88 -18.40 11.26 -14.80
C ASN A 88 -19.59 10.30 -14.59
N ASP A 89 -19.37 9.16 -13.92
CA ASP A 89 -20.31 8.03 -13.79
C ASP A 89 -20.13 6.87 -14.81
N SER A 90 -19.07 6.84 -15.63
CA SER A 90 -18.80 5.67 -16.50
C SER A 90 -17.95 4.59 -15.81
N GLU A 91 -16.76 4.94 -15.38
CA GLU A 91 -15.81 4.05 -14.70
C GLU A 91 -15.54 4.50 -13.27
N TYR A 92 -15.46 5.83 -13.12
CA TYR A 92 -15.33 6.50 -11.84
C TYR A 92 -16.45 7.53 -11.68
N LEU A 93 -16.87 7.71 -10.44
CA LEU A 93 -17.75 8.79 -10.02
C LEU A 93 -16.96 9.69 -9.07
N ILE A 94 -16.71 10.93 -9.48
CA ILE A 94 -16.15 11.99 -8.63
C ILE A 94 -17.27 12.93 -8.22
N GLU A 95 -17.44 13.08 -6.92
CA GLU A 95 -18.35 14.04 -6.32
C GLU A 95 -17.53 15.12 -5.61
N TRP A 96 -17.81 16.37 -5.95
CA TRP A 96 -17.14 17.52 -5.37
C TRP A 96 -18.18 18.50 -4.82
N ALA A 97 -18.01 18.88 -3.56
CA ALA A 97 -18.79 19.94 -2.93
C ALA A 97 -17.88 20.87 -2.13
N LYS A 98 -18.24 22.15 -2.06
CA LYS A 98 -17.59 23.12 -1.17
C LYS A 98 -18.64 23.92 -0.41
N LYS A 99 -18.57 23.90 0.92
CA LYS A 99 -19.47 24.62 1.81
C LYS A 99 -18.65 25.52 2.75
N GLY A 100 -18.58 26.80 2.39
CA GLY A 100 -17.70 27.74 3.08
C GLY A 100 -16.24 27.37 2.84
N GLU A 101 -15.49 27.17 3.92
CA GLU A 101 -14.07 26.79 3.88
C GLU A 101 -13.84 25.28 3.73
N VAL A 102 -14.85 24.45 4.01
CA VAL A 102 -14.71 22.99 3.95
C VAL A 102 -15.12 22.50 2.56
N TYR A 103 -14.27 21.70 1.94
CA TYR A 103 -14.61 20.91 0.77
C TYR A 103 -14.82 19.44 1.14
N GLU A 104 -15.59 18.79 0.29
CA GLU A 104 -15.85 17.36 0.31
C GLU A 104 -15.53 16.82 -1.08
N LEU A 105 -14.61 15.86 -1.12
CA LEU A 105 -14.22 15.11 -2.30
C LEU A 105 -14.52 13.64 -2.04
N LYS A 106 -15.31 13.05 -2.91
CA LYS A 106 -15.63 11.63 -2.88
C LYS A 106 -15.36 11.01 -4.24
N ILE A 107 -14.75 9.84 -4.24
CA ILE A 107 -14.39 9.11 -5.44
C ILE A 107 -14.85 7.68 -5.27
N THR A 108 -15.62 7.19 -6.24
CA THR A 108 -16.08 5.80 -6.31
C THR A 108 -15.55 5.17 -7.59
N SER A 109 -14.91 4.01 -7.48
CA SER A 109 -14.57 3.15 -8.62
C SER A 109 -15.67 2.10 -8.82
N TYR A 110 -16.15 1.89 -10.04
CA TYR A 110 -17.22 0.92 -10.29
C TYR A 110 -16.74 -0.52 -10.48
N TYR A 111 -15.45 -0.71 -10.76
CA TYR A 111 -14.92 -2.00 -11.19
C TYR A 111 -13.96 -2.63 -10.19
N GLN A 112 -13.37 -1.84 -9.30
CA GLN A 112 -12.33 -2.29 -8.39
C GLN A 112 -12.34 -1.51 -7.08
N ASP A 113 -11.76 -2.11 -6.04
CA ASP A 113 -11.55 -1.44 -4.76
C ASP A 113 -10.41 -0.42 -4.91
N ILE A 114 -10.45 0.65 -4.13
CA ILE A 114 -9.42 1.70 -4.15
C ILE A 114 -8.55 1.51 -2.92
N ASP A 115 -7.31 1.10 -3.12
CA ASP A 115 -6.42 0.81 -2.00
C ASP A 115 -5.69 2.05 -1.50
N PHE A 116 -5.26 2.90 -2.43
CA PHE A 116 -4.53 4.13 -2.14
C PHE A 116 -4.96 5.27 -3.04
N ALA A 117 -4.90 6.50 -2.52
CA ALA A 117 -5.10 7.69 -3.32
C ALA A 117 -4.26 8.88 -2.86
N TRP A 118 -3.87 9.69 -3.83
CA TRP A 118 -3.19 10.96 -3.64
C TRP A 118 -3.97 12.08 -4.32
N PHE A 119 -4.07 13.26 -3.69
CA PHE A 119 -4.82 14.39 -4.20
C PHE A 119 -3.97 15.66 -4.20
N THR A 120 -3.82 16.30 -5.35
CA THR A 120 -3.00 17.52 -5.50
C THR A 120 -3.59 18.74 -4.80
N GLY A 121 -4.88 18.73 -4.50
CA GLY A 121 -5.53 19.81 -3.76
C GLY A 121 -5.33 19.74 -2.24
N TYR A 122 -4.74 18.69 -1.67
CA TYR A 122 -4.54 18.61 -0.22
C TYR A 122 -3.28 19.36 0.21
N ASP A 123 -3.44 20.40 1.04
CA ASP A 123 -2.32 21.17 1.59
C ASP A 123 -1.74 20.48 2.83
N ALA A 124 -0.73 19.61 2.66
CA ALA A 124 -0.03 18.90 3.74
C ALA A 124 0.95 19.80 4.52
N GLU A 125 1.02 19.67 5.85
CA GLU A 125 1.88 20.47 6.74
C GLU A 125 3.34 20.03 6.63
N ASN A 126 3.56 18.77 6.27
CA ASN A 126 4.88 18.18 6.07
C ASN A 126 4.83 16.97 5.13
N ALA A 127 5.98 16.55 4.64
CA ALA A 127 6.12 15.46 3.66
C ALA A 127 5.77 14.06 4.20
N SER A 128 5.55 13.90 5.51
CA SER A 128 5.14 12.64 6.14
C SER A 128 3.68 12.63 6.56
N GLU A 129 2.94 13.72 6.31
CA GLU A 129 1.52 13.76 6.59
C GLU A 129 0.76 12.99 5.51
N GLU A 130 -0.03 12.01 5.95
CA GLU A 130 -0.95 11.26 5.09
C GLU A 130 -2.25 12.04 4.90
N ILE A 131 -2.83 11.94 3.70
CA ILE A 131 -4.17 12.48 3.44
C ILE A 131 -5.18 11.65 4.24
N PRO A 132 -6.04 12.28 5.06
CA PRO A 132 -6.95 11.56 5.96
C PRO A 132 -8.18 11.04 5.22
N TRP A 133 -7.97 10.15 4.24
CA TRP A 133 -9.04 9.50 3.50
C TRP A 133 -9.89 8.62 4.41
N ILE A 134 -11.20 8.70 4.23
CA ILE A 134 -12.17 7.73 4.77
C ILE A 134 -12.40 6.71 3.65
N GLN A 135 -11.87 5.50 3.82
CA GLN A 135 -11.99 4.41 2.85
C GLN A 135 -13.16 3.48 3.19
N ASN A 136 -13.90 3.04 2.17
CA ASN A 136 -14.98 2.07 2.27
C ASN A 136 -15.09 1.24 0.97
N GLY A 137 -14.26 0.21 0.86
CA GLY A 137 -14.15 -0.62 -0.35
C GLY A 137 -13.71 0.21 -1.55
N ASN A 138 -14.51 0.20 -2.61
CA ASN A 138 -14.33 0.97 -3.83
C ASN A 138 -14.56 2.50 -3.72
N THR A 139 -14.77 3.02 -2.51
CA THR A 139 -15.05 4.43 -2.27
C THR A 139 -14.04 5.05 -1.32
N ILE A 140 -13.56 6.24 -1.66
CA ILE A 140 -12.75 7.09 -0.78
C ILE A 140 -13.39 8.46 -0.63
N GLU A 141 -13.34 9.03 0.57
CA GLU A 141 -13.93 10.32 0.90
C GLU A 141 -12.94 11.18 1.70
N LEU A 142 -12.88 12.48 1.39
CA LEU A 142 -12.08 13.47 2.09
C LEU A 142 -12.93 14.71 2.36
N GLN A 143 -13.00 15.09 3.64
CA GLN A 143 -13.54 16.37 4.06
C GLN A 143 -12.44 17.18 4.74
N SER A 144 -12.15 18.36 4.22
CA SER A 144 -11.04 19.18 4.74
C SER A 144 -11.28 20.66 4.46
N SER A 145 -10.67 21.52 5.29
CA SER A 145 -10.56 22.95 5.02
C SER A 145 -9.21 23.33 4.37
N ARG A 146 -8.33 22.36 4.16
CA ARG A 146 -6.96 22.52 3.65
C ARG A 146 -6.96 22.21 2.17
N LEU A 147 -7.20 23.25 1.38
CA LEU A 147 -7.35 23.17 -0.07
C LEU A 147 -6.34 24.08 -0.75
N LEU A 148 -5.40 23.49 -1.49
CA LEU A 148 -4.57 24.22 -2.43
C LEU A 148 -5.39 24.69 -3.62
N PRO A 149 -5.04 25.82 -4.25
CA PRO A 149 -5.66 26.21 -5.50
C PRO A 149 -5.40 25.16 -6.59
N ALA A 150 -6.40 24.93 -7.44
CA ALA A 150 -6.28 24.08 -8.61
C ALA A 150 -5.21 24.61 -9.59
N GLU A 151 -4.32 23.73 -10.05
CA GLU A 151 -3.36 24.04 -11.11
C GLU A 151 -4.08 24.02 -12.46
N ASP A 152 -3.97 25.09 -13.24
CA ASP A 152 -4.70 25.29 -14.50
C ASP A 152 -6.24 25.10 -14.39
N GLY A 153 -6.78 25.29 -13.19
CA GLY A 153 -8.21 25.16 -12.91
C GLY A 153 -8.73 23.73 -12.76
N ALA A 154 -7.84 22.73 -12.75
CA ALA A 154 -8.17 21.32 -12.49
C ALA A 154 -7.44 20.79 -11.25
N TYR A 155 -8.02 19.79 -10.60
CA TYR A 155 -7.31 18.97 -9.63
C TYR A 155 -7.01 17.60 -10.22
N GLN A 156 -6.00 16.95 -9.67
CA GLN A 156 -5.61 15.59 -9.99
C GLN A 156 -5.78 14.72 -8.75
N VAL A 157 -6.31 13.52 -8.97
CA VAL A 157 -6.32 12.43 -7.99
C VAL A 157 -5.63 11.24 -8.65
N SER A 158 -4.56 10.77 -8.05
CA SER A 158 -3.97 9.47 -8.39
C SER A 158 -4.64 8.41 -7.53
N ILE A 159 -5.21 7.39 -8.13
CA ILE A 159 -5.72 6.21 -7.43
C ILE A 159 -4.89 5.00 -7.84
N SER A 160 -4.64 4.12 -6.87
CA SER A 160 -4.01 2.83 -7.10
C SER A 160 -4.98 1.75 -6.75
N ASP A 161 -5.16 0.83 -7.69
CA ASP A 161 -6.20 -0.20 -7.65
C ASP A 161 -5.60 -1.62 -7.74
N ASP A 162 -4.29 -1.77 -7.51
CA ASP A 162 -3.49 -2.98 -7.74
C ASP A 162 -2.81 -3.55 -6.48
N LEU A 163 -3.34 -3.31 -5.27
CA LEU A 163 -2.74 -3.92 -4.06
C LEU A 163 -3.12 -5.39 -3.86
N GLU A 164 -3.87 -6.01 -4.78
CA GLU A 164 -4.29 -7.43 -4.72
C GLU A 164 -3.36 -8.45 -5.43
N ASN A 165 -2.20 -8.07 -5.97
CA ASN A 165 -1.22 -9.02 -6.56
C ASN A 165 0.07 -9.21 -5.76
#